data_AF-A0A7K0S2U1-F1
#
_entry.id   AF-A0A7K0S2U1-F1
#
_cell.length_a   1.000
_cell.length_b   1.000
_cell.length_c   1.000
_cell.angle_alpha   90.00
_cell.angle_beta   90.00
_cell.angle_gamma   90.00
#
_symmetry.space_group_name_H-M   'P 1'
#
loop_
_entity.id
_entity.type
_entity.pdbx_description
1 polymer ?
#
loop_
_entity_poly.entity_id
_entity_poly.type
_entity_poly.pdbx_seq_one_letter_code
_entity_poly.pdbx_strand_id
1 'polypeptide(L)'
;MDYNVFLMSAVREKWLEKKDPQAAIIEGLASTGKIVSAAALIMTAVFLAFVLNGNPIVKQFGVGTAVAIIIYATLVRCVLLPALVSLCGKGTWYMPHWLDRILPNISIEGDQYFEQLAAKGAAK
;
A
#
# COMPACT_ATOMS: atom_id res chain seq x y z
N MET A 1 -8.32 4.13 -0.24
CA MET A 1 -8.10 2.79 0.37
C MET A 1 -6.99 2.02 -0.35
N ASP A 2 -6.38 2.58 -1.40
CA ASP A 2 -5.58 1.79 -2.36
C ASP A 2 -4.07 1.86 -2.10
N TYR A 3 -3.56 2.96 -1.53
CA TYR A 3 -2.11 3.14 -1.31
C TYR A 3 -1.48 2.24 -0.25
N ASN A 4 -2.28 1.81 0.74
CA ASN A 4 -1.80 0.88 1.76
C ASN A 4 -1.74 -0.54 1.19
N VAL A 5 -2.65 -0.88 0.27
CA VAL A 5 -2.61 -2.18 -0.42
C VAL A 5 -1.36 -2.24 -1.27
N PHE A 6 -1.06 -1.22 -2.07
CA PHE A 6 0.19 -1.18 -2.85
C PHE A 6 1.45 -1.26 -1.99
N LEU A 7 1.48 -0.55 -0.85
CA LEU A 7 2.60 -0.62 0.08
C LEU A 7 2.73 -2.02 0.68
N MET A 8 1.65 -2.58 1.22
CA MET A 8 1.67 -3.89 1.87
C MET A 8 1.99 -5.01 0.89
N SER A 9 1.56 -4.91 -0.37
CA SER A 9 1.96 -5.85 -1.42
C SER A 9 3.46 -5.81 -1.66
N ALA A 10 4.06 -4.62 -1.81
CA ALA A 10 5.50 -4.47 -1.99
C ALA A 10 6.31 -4.95 -0.77
N VAL A 11 5.83 -4.66 0.45
CA VAL A 11 6.45 -5.15 1.69
C VAL A 11 6.34 -6.68 1.78
N ARG A 12 5.20 -7.26 1.38
CA ARG A 12 5.00 -8.73 1.39
C ARG A 12 5.94 -9.43 0.41
N GLU A 13 6.09 -8.88 -0.79
CA GLU A 13 6.99 -9.41 -1.81
C GLU A 13 8.43 -9.50 -1.28
N LYS A 14 8.95 -8.41 -0.70
CA LYS A 14 10.31 -8.39 -0.12
C LYS A 14 10.47 -9.22 1.14
N TRP A 15 9.40 -9.36 1.93
CA TRP A 15 9.37 -10.28 3.06
C TRP A 15 9.48 -11.75 2.61
N LEU A 16 8.81 -12.13 1.52
CA LEU A 16 8.88 -13.50 0.98
C LEU A 16 10.28 -13.83 0.45
N GLU A 17 10.99 -12.87 -0.15
CA GLU A 17 12.37 -13.03 -0.63
C GLU A 17 13.39 -13.14 0.52
N LYS A 18 13.39 -12.16 1.45
CA LYS A 18 14.51 -11.97 2.40
C LYS A 18 14.23 -12.47 3.81
N LYS A 19 12.95 -12.62 4.20
CA LYS A 19 12.50 -12.94 5.57
C LYS A 19 13.02 -11.99 6.67
N ASP A 20 13.47 -10.80 6.29
CA ASP A 20 13.85 -9.71 7.19
C ASP A 20 12.74 -8.63 7.18
N PRO A 21 12.10 -8.35 8.33
CA PRO A 21 10.93 -7.47 8.35
C PRO A 21 11.34 -6.02 8.20
N GLN A 22 12.51 -5.62 8.70
CA GLN A 22 12.96 -4.24 8.61
C GLN A 22 13.38 -3.90 7.18
N ALA A 23 14.16 -4.78 6.54
CA ALA A 23 14.55 -4.59 5.15
C ALA A 23 13.32 -4.52 4.22
N ALA A 24 12.34 -5.41 4.41
CA ALA A 24 11.12 -5.43 3.61
C ALA A 24 10.29 -4.14 3.75
N ILE A 25 10.17 -3.60 4.97
CA ILE A 25 9.47 -2.32 5.21
C ILE A 25 10.19 -1.17 4.52
N ILE A 26 11.52 -1.07 4.68
CA ILE A 26 12.33 0.01 4.10
C ILE A 26 12.23 0.01 2.58
N GLU A 27 12.41 -1.15 1.95
CA GLU A 27 12.37 -1.29 0.49
C GLU A 27 10.96 -1.06 -0.08
N GLY A 28 9.93 -1.58 0.57
CA GLY A 28 8.53 -1.35 0.15
C GLY A 28 8.10 0.12 0.30
N LEU A 29 8.59 0.82 1.32
CA LEU A 29 8.31 2.24 1.50
C LEU A 29 9.05 3.09 0.46
N ALA A 30 10.29 2.73 0.13
CA ALA A 30 11.10 3.42 -0.87
C ALA A 30 10.52 3.30 -2.29
N SER A 31 10.02 2.11 -2.67
CA SER A 31 9.47 1.88 -4.02
C SER A 31 8.18 2.64 -4.28
N THR A 32 7.34 2.81 -3.25
CA THR A 32 6.01 3.43 -3.38
C THR A 32 5.97 4.90 -2.98
N GLY A 33 7.00 5.41 -2.31
CA GLY A 33 7.01 6.75 -1.72
C GLY A 33 6.76 7.88 -2.72
N LYS A 34 7.41 7.86 -3.89
CA LYS A 34 7.27 8.93 -4.90
C LYS A 34 5.84 9.05 -5.43
N ILE A 35 5.22 7.91 -5.76
CA ILE A 35 3.86 7.87 -6.34
C ILE A 35 2.83 8.36 -5.33
N VAL A 36 2.95 7.92 -4.08
CA VAL A 36 1.99 8.30 -3.02
C VAL A 36 2.13 9.77 -2.64
N SER A 37 3.35 10.28 -2.51
CA SER A 37 3.57 11.71 -2.24
C SER A 37 3.03 12.60 -3.35
N ALA A 38 3.21 12.22 -4.62
CA ALA A 38 2.65 12.95 -5.76
C ALA A 38 1.11 12.98 -5.71
N ALA A 39 0.47 11.84 -5.45
CA ALA A 39 -0.98 11.76 -5.34
C ALA A 39 -1.52 12.58 -4.15
N ALA A 40 -0.84 12.51 -3.00
CA ALA A 40 -1.20 13.30 -1.82
C ALA A 40 -1.12 14.81 -2.09
N LEU A 41 -0.09 15.26 -2.82
CA LEU A 41 0.07 16.66 -3.21
C LEU A 41 -1.07 17.14 -4.11
N ILE A 42 -1.42 16.35 -5.13
CA ILE A 42 -2.52 16.69 -6.05
C ILE A 42 -3.85 16.79 -5.29
N MET A 43 -4.15 15.81 -4.43
CA MET A 43 -5.39 15.82 -3.64
C MET A 43 -5.44 17.01 -2.68
N THR A 44 -4.32 17.32 -2.01
CA THR A 44 -4.21 18.48 -1.13
C THR A 44 -4.50 19.77 -1.90
N ALA A 45 -3.94 19.93 -3.10
CA ALA A 45 -4.19 21.10 -3.95
C ALA A 45 -5.67 21.24 -4.34
N VAL A 46 -6.33 20.12 -4.69
CA VAL A 46 -7.76 20.09 -5.03
C VAL A 46 -8.62 20.51 -3.84
N PHE A 47 -8.37 19.98 -2.64
CA PHE A 47 -9.12 20.35 -1.45
C PHE A 47 -8.82 21.78 -0.97
N LEU A 48 -7.61 22.28 -1.20
CA LEU A 48 -7.24 23.65 -0.88
C LEU A 48 -7.98 24.66 -1.78
N ALA A 49 -8.36 24.29 -3.01
CA ALA A 49 -9.17 25.14 -3.87
C ALA A 49 -10.55 25.47 -3.25
N PHE A 50 -11.07 24.62 -2.35
CA PHE A 50 -12.34 24.86 -1.66
C PHE A 50 -12.28 26.05 -0.69
N VAL A 51 -11.07 26.52 -0.34
CA VAL A 51 -10.87 27.72 0.50
C VAL A 51 -11.39 28.98 -0.17
N LEU A 52 -11.45 28.99 -1.50
CA LEU A 52 -11.99 30.09 -2.31
C LEU A 52 -13.53 30.14 -2.28
N ASN A 53 -14.19 29.13 -1.73
CA ASN A 53 -15.64 29.08 -1.62
C ASN A 53 -16.14 30.01 -0.49
N GLY A 54 -17.21 30.76 -0.76
CA GLY A 54 -17.82 31.67 0.23
C GLY A 54 -18.54 30.98 1.38
N ASN A 55 -18.88 29.69 1.27
CA ASN A 55 -19.55 28.93 2.32
C ASN A 55 -18.53 28.46 3.39
N PRO A 56 -18.67 28.88 4.66
CA PRO A 56 -17.77 28.48 5.75
C PRO A 56 -17.67 26.96 5.96
N ILE A 57 -18.74 26.21 5.73
CA ILE A 57 -18.76 24.75 5.89
C ILE A 57 -17.83 24.10 4.86
N VAL A 58 -17.92 24.55 3.60
CA VAL A 58 -17.08 24.04 2.50
C VAL A 58 -15.61 24.36 2.76
N LYS A 59 -15.32 25.55 3.28
CA LYS A 59 -13.96 25.99 3.64
C LYS A 59 -13.36 25.13 4.75
N GLN A 60 -14.12 24.86 5.81
CA GLN A 60 -13.69 23.99 6.91
C GLN A 60 -13.41 22.56 6.42
N PHE A 61 -14.28 22.02 5.56
CA PHE A 61 -14.07 20.71 4.94
C PHE A 61 -12.82 20.66 4.07
N GLY A 62 -12.60 21.67 3.23
CA GLY A 62 -11.43 21.77 2.36
C GLY A 62 -10.12 21.77 3.16
N VAL A 63 -10.01 22.65 4.15
CA VAL A 63 -8.82 22.75 5.00
C VAL A 63 -8.63 21.48 5.84
N GLY A 64 -9.70 20.99 6.48
CA GLY A 64 -9.65 19.79 7.31
C GLY A 64 -9.21 18.55 6.53
N THR A 65 -9.74 18.37 5.32
CA THR A 65 -9.39 17.23 4.47
C THR A 65 -7.98 17.35 3.92
N ALA A 66 -7.54 18.55 3.52
CA ALA A 66 -6.17 18.79 3.06
C ALA A 66 -5.14 18.44 4.15
N VAL A 67 -5.37 18.90 5.39
CA VAL A 67 -4.50 18.58 6.54
C VAL A 67 -4.51 17.09 6.85
N ALA A 68 -5.69 16.46 6.83
CA ALA A 68 -5.81 15.02 7.06
C ALA A 68 -5.02 14.20 6.03
N ILE A 69 -5.03 14.58 4.76
CA ILE A 69 -4.26 13.91 3.70
C ILE A 69 -2.76 14.02 3.94
N ILE A 70 -2.26 15.20 4.32
CA ILE A 70 -0.83 15.40 4.62
C ILE A 70 -0.41 14.52 5.80
N ILE A 71 -1.17 14.55 6.89
CA ILE A 71 -0.92 13.73 8.08
C ILE A 71 -0.92 12.24 7.72
N TYR A 72 -1.88 11.82 6.91
CA TYR A 72 -1.99 10.43 6.49
C TYR A 72 -0.80 9.99 5.61
N ALA A 73 -0.44 10.80 4.61
CA ALA A 73 0.67 10.51 3.70
C ALA A 73 2.04 10.50 4.41
N THR A 74 2.17 11.20 5.54
CA THR A 74 3.42 11.33 6.30
C THR A 74 3.41 10.52 7.59
N LEU A 75 2.69 10.95 8.62
CA LEU A 75 2.69 10.32 9.95
C LEU A 75 2.14 8.89 9.90
N VAL A 76 0.99 8.69 9.27
CA VAL A 76 0.38 7.35 9.24
C VAL A 76 1.24 6.38 8.43
N ARG A 77 1.74 6.83 7.27
CA ARG A 77 2.51 5.98 6.36
C ARG A 77 3.96 5.75 6.78
N CYS A 78 4.66 6.77 7.25
CA CYS A 78 6.09 6.69 7.55
C CYS A 78 6.39 6.24 8.98
N VAL A 79 5.43 6.36 9.90
CA VAL A 79 5.63 6.02 11.31
C VAL A 79 4.69 4.91 11.74
N LEU A 80 3.38 5.16 11.65
CA LEU A 80 2.36 4.32 12.26
C LEU A 80 2.31 2.93 11.61
N LEU A 81 2.31 2.88 10.29
CA LEU A 81 2.26 1.62 9.54
C LEU A 81 3.56 0.78 9.70
N PRO A 82 4.77 1.34 9.52
CA PRO A 82 6.02 0.64 9.84
C PRO A 82 6.08 0.12 11.28
N ALA A 83 5.64 0.93 12.25
CA ALA A 83 5.61 0.54 13.65
C ALA A 83 4.67 -0.65 13.89
N LEU A 84 3.47 -0.65 13.29
CA LEU A 84 2.52 -1.74 13.41
C LEU A 84 3.05 -3.03 12.78
N VAL A 85 3.62 -2.97 11.57
CA VAL A 85 4.20 -4.15 10.90
C VAL A 85 5.40 -4.68 11.67
N SER A 86 6.24 -3.81 12.21
CA SER A 86 7.38 -4.18 13.04
C SER A 86 6.94 -4.80 14.38
N LEU A 87 5.88 -4.30 15.00
CA LEU A 87 5.36 -4.80 16.28
C LEU A 87 4.68 -6.17 16.12
N CYS A 88 3.87 -6.33 15.07
CA CYS A 88 3.21 -7.59 14.75
C CYS A 88 4.20 -8.64 14.21
N GLY A 89 5.31 -8.22 13.61
CA GLY A 89 6.36 -9.09 13.12
C GLY A 89 5.83 -10.18 12.19
N LYS A 90 6.13 -11.45 12.50
CA LYS A 90 5.61 -12.62 11.76
C LYS A 90 4.09 -12.76 11.83
N GLY A 91 3.45 -12.21 12.88
CA GLY A 91 2.00 -12.20 13.03
C GLY A 91 1.28 -11.34 12.01
N THR A 92 1.96 -10.36 11.38
CA THR A 92 1.41 -9.56 10.28
C THR A 92 0.92 -10.43 9.12
N TRP A 93 1.55 -11.60 8.93
CA TRP A 93 1.28 -12.52 7.83
C TRP A 93 0.51 -13.75 8.26
N TYR A 94 -0.02 -13.77 9.48
CA TYR A 94 -0.81 -14.90 9.95
C TYR A 94 -2.11 -15.00 9.14
N MET A 95 -2.31 -16.14 8.49
CA MET A 95 -3.54 -16.48 7.80
C MET A 95 -4.07 -17.79 8.39
N PRO A 96 -5.30 -17.81 8.94
CA PRO A 96 -5.86 -19.05 9.49
C PRO A 96 -6.19 -20.03 8.35
N HIS A 97 -5.95 -21.31 8.60
CA HIS A 97 -5.97 -22.36 7.58
C HIS A 97 -7.32 -22.52 6.86
N TRP A 98 -8.42 -22.16 7.51
CA TRP A 98 -9.76 -22.17 6.89
C TRP A 98 -9.90 -21.10 5.79
N LEU A 99 -9.24 -19.93 5.96
CA LEU A 99 -9.32 -18.81 5.03
C LEU A 99 -8.39 -19.04 3.83
N ASP A 100 -7.21 -19.62 4.09
CA ASP A 100 -6.27 -20.05 3.05
C ASP A 100 -6.89 -21.08 2.08
N ARG A 101 -7.82 -21.91 2.58
CA ARG A 101 -8.56 -22.87 1.75
C ARG A 101 -9.64 -22.23 0.86
N ILE A 102 -10.18 -21.09 1.27
CA ILE A 102 -11.26 -20.39 0.55
C ILE A 102 -10.69 -19.37 -0.43
N LEU A 103 -9.57 -18.74 -0.09
CA LEU A 103 -8.99 -17.68 -0.92
C LEU A 103 -8.30 -18.26 -2.16
N PRO A 104 -8.64 -17.80 -3.37
CA PRO A 104 -7.89 -18.16 -4.57
C PRO A 104 -6.49 -17.56 -4.51
N ASN A 105 -5.50 -18.32 -4.97
CA ASN A 105 -4.12 -17.86 -5.05
C ASN A 105 -3.96 -16.92 -6.25
N ILE A 106 -3.99 -15.61 -6.02
CA ILE A 106 -3.86 -14.59 -7.06
C ILE A 106 -2.38 -14.23 -7.20
N SER A 107 -1.71 -14.77 -8.22
CA SER A 107 -0.40 -14.26 -8.65
C SER A 107 -0.64 -12.97 -9.44
N ILE A 108 -0.09 -11.86 -8.94
CA ILE A 108 -0.20 -10.54 -9.59
C ILE A 108 0.69 -10.48 -10.83
N GLU A 109 1.80 -11.21 -10.83
CA GLU A 109 2.80 -11.25 -11.90
C GLU A 109 2.52 -12.31 -12.97
N GLY A 110 1.58 -13.23 -12.72
CA GLY A 110 1.15 -14.24 -13.70
C GLY A 110 2.18 -15.36 -13.90
N ASP A 111 3.11 -15.55 -12.98
CA ASP A 111 4.23 -16.50 -13.09
C ASP A 111 3.73 -17.92 -13.38
N GLN A 112 2.64 -18.31 -12.72
CA GLN A 112 1.99 -19.60 -12.93
C GLN A 112 1.38 -19.76 -14.33
N TYR A 113 0.94 -18.66 -14.96
CA TYR A 113 0.44 -18.68 -16.34
C TYR A 113 1.60 -18.85 -17.33
N PHE A 114 2.73 -18.17 -17.11
CA PHE A 114 3.92 -18.29 -17.95
C PHE A 114 4.62 -19.64 -17.81
N GLU A 115 4.70 -20.21 -16.60
CA GLU A 115 5.20 -21.57 -16.38
C GLU A 115 4.34 -22.62 -17.10
N GLN A 116 3.02 -22.49 -17.05
CA GLN A 116 2.11 -23.42 -17.75
C GLN A 116 2.23 -23.31 -19.27
N LEU A 117 2.44 -22.12 -19.81
CA LEU A 117 2.71 -21.89 -21.23
C LEU A 117 4.06 -22.48 -21.65
N ALA A 118 5.11 -22.28 -20.86
CA ALA A 118 6.43 -22.85 -21.11
C ALA A 118 6.39 -24.40 -21.07
N ALA A 119 5.69 -24.98 -20.10
CA ALA A 119 5.52 -26.42 -19.99
C ALA A 119 4.70 -27.02 -21.16
N LYS A 120 3.63 -26.33 -21.61
CA LYS A 120 2.86 -26.75 -22.78
C LYS A 120 3.61 -26.57 -24.10
N GLY A 121 4.48 -25.56 -24.20
CA GLY A 121 5.33 -25.33 -25.37
C GLY A 121 6.46 -26.36 -25.49
N ALA A 122 7.00 -26.85 -24.37
CA ALA A 122 8.04 -27.88 -24.35
C ALA A 122 7.51 -29.31 -24.60
N ALA A 123 6.19 -29.52 -24.52
CA ALA A 123 5.54 -30.81 -24.76
C ALA A 123 5.09 -31.01 -26.23
N LYS A 124 5.44 -30.09 -27.13
CA LYS A 124 5.12 -30.12 -28.56
C LYS A 124 6.40 -30.16 -29.38
#